data_AF-A0A2E9D5K4-F1
#
_entry.id   AF-A0A2E9D5K4-F1
#
_cell.length_a   1.000
_cell.length_b   1.000
_cell.length_c   1.000
_cell.angle_alpha   90.00
_cell.angle_beta   90.00
_cell.angle_gamma   90.00
#
_symmetry.space_group_name_H-M   'P 1'
#
loop_
_entity.id
_entity.type
_entity.pdbx_description
1 polymer ?
#
loop_
_entity_poly.entity_id
_entity_poly.type
_entity_poly.pdbx_seq_one_letter_code
_entity_poly.pdbx_strand_id
1 'polypeptide(L)'
;MSTAEEDIRKSMADSMTPEEKARADAIMKGWFAFNANAKAIEDKFMAQAEELAGDVDELICKKLGLDESPVADRKPEFGRLLSDIYRTYQMRLPYAHQANDALIKEQLKTFSFALEKGIMQEIVQHDADSMYEILHERVYWVEKTGDISLMLDAVTTPTCFRNLTIGEGFQWHGDKKVSWISPYKRILEKGWKRNIWTDVTEEKIHQMWTKPRFEAYAQHLECHFDISDWDEETRLITIEVSPL
;
A
#
# COMPACT_ATOMS: atom_id res chain seq x y z
N MET A 1 -24.01 -36.97 -24.78
CA MET A 1 -23.48 -36.32 -23.56
C MET A 1 -22.61 -37.35 -22.86
N SER A 2 -21.31 -37.09 -22.81
CA SER A 2 -20.28 -38.02 -22.34
C SER A 2 -20.33 -38.10 -20.81
N THR A 3 -20.22 -39.32 -20.28
CA THR A 3 -20.16 -39.70 -18.86
C THR A 3 -18.88 -39.22 -18.14
N ALA A 4 -18.40 -38.02 -18.47
CA ALA A 4 -17.19 -37.40 -17.93
C ALA A 4 -17.47 -36.18 -17.03
N GLU A 5 -18.73 -35.78 -16.85
CA GLU A 5 -19.13 -34.64 -16.02
C GLU A 5 -19.59 -35.04 -14.60
N GLU A 6 -19.65 -36.35 -14.30
CA GLU A 6 -19.98 -36.88 -12.97
C GLU A 6 -18.75 -37.14 -12.08
N ASP A 7 -17.55 -36.76 -12.53
CA ASP A 7 -16.33 -36.93 -11.76
C ASP A 7 -16.15 -35.80 -10.72
N ILE A 8 -16.85 -35.99 -9.60
CA ILE A 8 -16.36 -35.71 -8.25
C ILE A 8 -15.96 -34.25 -7.98
N ARG A 9 -16.96 -33.40 -7.71
CA ARG A 9 -16.82 -32.41 -6.62
C ARG A 9 -16.91 -33.16 -5.29
N LYS A 10 -15.88 -33.92 -4.92
CA LYS A 10 -15.70 -34.28 -3.50
C LYS A 10 -15.67 -32.96 -2.75
N SER A 11 -16.52 -32.79 -1.73
CA SER A 11 -16.41 -31.58 -0.93
C SER A 11 -15.00 -31.56 -0.34
N MET A 12 -14.38 -30.39 -0.18
CA MET A 12 -13.04 -30.31 0.43
C MET A 12 -13.01 -31.03 1.79
N ALA A 13 -14.14 -31.07 2.51
CA ALA A 13 -14.29 -31.80 3.77
C ALA A 13 -14.17 -33.32 3.63
N ASP A 14 -14.46 -33.89 2.46
CA ASP A 14 -14.35 -35.33 2.15
C ASP A 14 -12.92 -35.72 1.72
N SER A 15 -12.07 -34.74 1.41
CA SER A 15 -10.66 -34.93 1.05
C SER A 15 -9.68 -34.65 2.21
N MET A 16 -10.16 -34.11 3.33
CA MET A 16 -9.32 -33.73 4.47
C MET A 16 -9.17 -34.87 5.49
N THR A 17 -7.97 -35.00 6.07
CA THR A 17 -7.78 -35.88 7.23
C THR A 17 -8.54 -35.35 8.46
N PRO A 18 -8.82 -36.19 9.47
CA PRO A 18 -9.42 -35.74 10.73
C PRO A 18 -8.63 -34.58 11.39
N GLU A 19 -7.30 -34.62 11.33
CA GLU A 19 -6.42 -33.58 11.88
C GLU A 19 -6.54 -32.26 11.09
N GLU A 20 -6.58 -32.33 9.76
CA GLU A 20 -6.78 -31.16 8.91
C GLU A 20 -8.14 -30.51 9.17
N LYS A 21 -9.18 -31.33 9.34
CA LYS A 21 -10.53 -30.86 9.64
C LYS A 21 -10.60 -30.18 11.00
N ALA A 22 -10.03 -30.80 12.04
CA ALA A 22 -9.93 -30.20 13.38
C ALA A 22 -9.18 -28.86 13.37
N ARG A 23 -8.09 -28.77 12.59
CA ARG A 23 -7.34 -27.51 12.41
C ARG A 23 -8.19 -26.44 11.73
N ALA A 24 -8.89 -26.77 10.65
CA ALA A 24 -9.75 -25.84 9.93
C ALA A 24 -10.91 -25.34 10.80
N ASP A 25 -11.55 -26.23 11.57
CA ASP A 25 -12.63 -25.89 12.50
C ASP A 25 -12.14 -24.95 13.62
N ALA A 26 -10.94 -25.20 14.17
CA ALA A 26 -10.33 -24.32 15.17
C ALA A 26 -10.05 -22.92 14.61
N ILE A 27 -9.52 -22.82 13.38
CA ILE A 27 -9.30 -21.54 12.69
C ILE A 27 -10.64 -20.84 12.44
N MET A 28 -11.65 -21.55 11.95
CA MET A 28 -12.99 -21.01 11.69
C MET A 28 -13.62 -20.45 12.96
N LYS A 29 -13.57 -21.19 14.07
CA LYS A 29 -14.10 -20.75 15.36
C LYS A 29 -13.38 -19.49 15.86
N GLY A 30 -12.05 -19.46 15.76
CA GLY A 30 -11.25 -18.27 16.10
C GLY A 30 -11.60 -17.07 15.22
N TRP A 31 -11.80 -17.29 13.92
CA TRP A 31 -12.20 -16.27 12.95
C TRP A 31 -13.59 -15.69 13.24
N PHE A 32 -14.57 -16.53 13.56
CA PHE A 32 -15.90 -16.07 13.94
C PHE A 32 -15.90 -15.29 15.25
N ALA A 33 -15.17 -15.75 16.26
CA ALA A 33 -15.03 -15.03 17.52
C ALA A 33 -14.36 -13.66 17.31
N PHE A 34 -13.30 -13.60 16.49
CA PHE A 34 -12.66 -12.35 16.10
C PHE A 34 -13.66 -11.41 15.41
N ASN A 35 -14.36 -11.87 14.38
CA ASN A 35 -15.26 -11.03 13.60
C ASN A 35 -16.44 -10.50 14.42
N ALA A 36 -17.00 -11.32 15.32
CA ALA A 36 -18.05 -10.88 16.21
C ALA A 36 -17.56 -9.74 17.13
N ASN A 37 -16.36 -9.88 17.70
CA ASN A 37 -15.77 -8.85 18.56
C ASN A 37 -15.37 -7.58 17.78
N ALA A 38 -14.73 -7.73 16.63
CA ALA A 38 -14.34 -6.61 15.76
C ALA A 38 -15.58 -5.83 15.31
N LYS A 39 -16.65 -6.53 14.90
CA LYS A 39 -17.93 -5.90 14.56
C LYS A 39 -18.55 -5.16 15.75
N ALA A 40 -18.59 -5.78 16.93
CA ALA A 40 -19.16 -5.14 18.11
C ALA A 40 -18.41 -3.85 18.51
N ILE A 41 -17.09 -3.79 18.26
CA ILE A 41 -16.28 -2.59 18.49
C ILE A 41 -16.51 -1.55 17.40
N GLU A 42 -16.53 -1.97 16.13
CA GLU A 42 -16.85 -1.11 14.99
C GLU A 42 -18.23 -0.46 15.15
N ASP A 43 -19.26 -1.21 15.56
CA ASP A 43 -20.62 -0.68 15.79
C ASP A 43 -20.61 0.41 16.88
N LYS A 44 -19.81 0.24 17.95
CA LYS A 44 -19.64 1.27 19.00
C LYS A 44 -18.90 2.49 18.47
N PHE A 45 -17.85 2.28 17.70
CA PHE A 45 -17.07 3.35 17.07
C PHE A 45 -17.97 4.18 16.16
N MET A 46 -18.73 3.51 15.30
CA MET A 46 -19.62 4.13 14.32
C MET A 46 -20.75 4.93 14.97
N ALA A 47 -21.27 4.48 16.12
CA ALA A 47 -22.28 5.21 16.88
C ALA A 47 -21.79 6.56 17.44
N GLN A 48 -20.46 6.75 17.54
CA GLN A 48 -19.82 7.94 18.11
C GLN A 48 -18.74 8.50 17.19
N ALA A 49 -18.78 8.17 15.89
CA ALA A 49 -17.65 8.41 14.98
C ALA A 49 -17.25 9.88 14.88
N GLU A 50 -18.23 10.78 14.85
CA GLU A 50 -17.98 12.23 14.76
C GLU A 50 -17.39 12.80 16.06
N GLU A 51 -17.87 12.36 17.22
CA GLU A 51 -17.34 12.76 18.53
C GLU A 51 -15.90 12.27 18.70
N LEU A 52 -15.64 10.98 18.45
CA LEU A 52 -14.30 10.41 18.49
C LEU A 52 -13.34 11.08 17.50
N ALA A 53 -13.82 11.42 16.30
CA ALA A 53 -13.02 12.16 15.32
C ALA A 53 -12.65 13.55 15.85
N GLY A 54 -13.60 14.25 16.48
CA GLY A 54 -13.37 15.53 17.12
C GLY A 54 -12.33 15.46 18.24
N ASP A 55 -12.45 14.46 19.12
CA ASP A 55 -11.52 14.27 20.25
C ASP A 55 -10.08 13.98 19.76
N VAL A 56 -9.96 13.09 18.77
CA VAL A 56 -8.65 12.73 18.19
C VAL A 56 -8.02 13.92 17.48
N ASP A 57 -8.80 14.64 16.68
CA ASP A 57 -8.34 15.82 15.96
C ASP A 57 -7.91 16.95 16.91
N GLU A 58 -8.71 17.26 17.94
CA GLU A 58 -8.35 18.26 18.96
C GLU A 58 -7.04 17.87 19.65
N LEU A 59 -6.89 16.59 20.03
CA LEU A 59 -5.66 16.09 20.63
C LEU A 59 -4.45 16.27 19.69
N ILE A 60 -4.59 15.93 18.40
CA ILE A 60 -3.53 16.07 17.41
C ILE A 60 -3.17 17.55 17.24
N CYS A 61 -4.16 18.42 17.01
CA CYS A 61 -3.94 19.86 16.85
C CYS A 61 -3.20 20.45 18.04
N LYS A 62 -3.64 20.13 19.27
CA LYS A 62 -2.98 20.56 20.50
C LYS A 62 -1.54 20.05 20.62
N LYS A 63 -1.29 18.79 20.25
CA LYS A 63 0.05 18.18 20.37
C LYS A 63 1.02 18.71 19.32
N LEU A 64 0.53 19.08 18.15
CA LEU A 64 1.33 19.60 17.04
C LEU A 64 1.36 21.13 16.99
N GLY A 65 0.58 21.83 17.83
CA GLY A 65 0.48 23.28 17.82
C GLY A 65 -0.22 23.83 16.57
N LEU A 66 -1.22 23.10 16.07
CA LEU A 66 -2.03 23.54 14.93
C LEU A 66 -3.18 24.41 15.42
N ASP A 67 -3.30 25.60 14.86
CA ASP A 67 -4.40 26.53 15.15
C ASP A 67 -5.70 26.14 14.45
N GLU A 68 -5.61 25.45 13.32
CA GLU A 68 -6.73 25.01 12.50
C GLU A 68 -6.77 23.48 12.39
N SER A 69 -7.99 22.93 12.48
CA SER A 69 -8.25 21.50 12.30
C SER A 69 -8.21 21.13 10.82
N PRO A 70 -7.32 20.21 10.39
CA PRO A 70 -7.26 19.75 9.00
C PRO A 70 -8.48 18.91 8.56
N VAL A 71 -9.33 18.50 9.51
CA VAL A 71 -10.49 17.62 9.26
C VAL A 71 -11.80 18.23 9.74
N ALA A 72 -11.84 19.54 9.99
CA ALA A 72 -12.97 20.24 10.61
C ALA A 72 -14.31 19.98 9.91
N ASP A 73 -14.30 20.00 8.58
CA ASP A 73 -15.43 19.78 7.69
C ASP A 73 -15.60 18.31 7.26
N ARG A 74 -14.71 17.42 7.73
CA ARG A 74 -14.64 15.99 7.36
C ARG A 74 -14.71 15.04 8.55
N LYS A 75 -15.08 15.52 9.74
CA LYS A 75 -15.13 14.71 10.98
C LYS A 75 -15.90 13.39 10.83
N PRO A 76 -17.09 13.32 10.19
CA PRO A 76 -17.77 12.04 10.01
C PRO A 76 -16.97 11.05 9.15
N GLU A 77 -16.26 11.52 8.14
CA GLU A 77 -15.41 10.69 7.29
C GLU A 77 -14.16 10.24 8.05
N PHE A 78 -13.49 11.17 8.73
CA PHE A 78 -12.32 10.87 9.54
C PHE A 78 -12.63 9.83 10.62
N GLY A 79 -13.78 9.95 11.30
CA GLY A 79 -14.23 8.96 12.29
C GLY A 79 -14.43 7.56 11.72
N ARG A 80 -15.00 7.44 10.50
CA ARG A 80 -15.12 6.15 9.81
C ARG A 80 -13.75 5.55 9.50
N LEU A 81 -12.80 6.36 9.06
CA LEU A 81 -11.44 5.91 8.75
C LEU A 81 -10.67 5.50 10.02
N LEU A 82 -10.86 6.21 11.15
CA LEU A 82 -10.30 5.79 12.43
C LEU A 82 -10.83 4.40 12.84
N SER A 83 -12.12 4.14 12.63
CA SER A 83 -12.72 2.82 12.89
C SER A 83 -12.09 1.73 12.01
N ASP A 84 -11.92 1.97 10.72
CA ASP A 84 -11.33 1.01 9.78
C ASP A 84 -9.87 0.71 10.09
N ILE A 85 -9.09 1.75 10.41
CA ILE A 85 -7.71 1.60 10.87
C ILE A 85 -7.69 0.78 12.16
N TYR A 86 -8.53 1.11 13.15
CA TYR A 86 -8.58 0.37 14.40
C TYR A 86 -8.88 -1.11 14.16
N ARG A 87 -9.90 -1.42 13.35
CA ARG A 87 -10.23 -2.79 12.93
C ARG A 87 -9.05 -3.50 12.28
N THR A 88 -8.35 -2.83 11.36
CA THR A 88 -7.17 -3.37 10.70
C THR A 88 -6.10 -3.76 11.71
N TYR A 89 -5.83 -2.90 12.70
CA TYR A 89 -4.90 -3.21 13.78
C TYR A 89 -5.43 -4.23 14.80
N GLN A 90 -6.73 -4.53 14.84
CA GLN A 90 -7.22 -5.69 15.62
C GLN A 90 -6.92 -7.01 14.92
N MET A 91 -6.81 -7.02 13.58
CA MET A 91 -6.57 -8.23 12.81
C MET A 91 -5.14 -8.74 13.02
N ARG A 92 -5.02 -9.85 13.75
CA ARG A 92 -3.74 -10.56 13.99
C ARG A 92 -3.66 -11.90 13.27
N LEU A 93 -4.78 -12.39 12.73
CA LEU A 93 -4.85 -13.67 12.05
C LEU A 93 -5.16 -13.46 10.56
N PRO A 94 -4.47 -14.17 9.65
CA PRO A 94 -3.36 -15.09 9.93
C PRO A 94 -2.01 -14.37 10.17
N TYR A 95 -2.00 -13.04 10.14
CA TYR A 95 -0.86 -12.21 10.51
C TYR A 95 -1.35 -10.79 10.92
N ALA A 96 -0.48 -10.01 11.53
CA ALA A 96 -0.77 -8.61 11.91
C ALA A 96 -0.84 -7.72 10.65
N HIS A 97 -2.02 -7.16 10.39
CA HIS A 97 -2.22 -6.25 9.27
C HIS A 97 -1.72 -4.83 9.62
N GLN A 98 -1.36 -4.08 8.58
CA GLN A 98 -1.11 -2.64 8.60
C GLN A 98 -2.16 -1.94 7.74
N ALA A 99 -2.31 -0.62 7.94
CA ALA A 99 -3.30 0.19 7.23
C ALA A 99 -3.14 0.15 5.69
N ASN A 100 -1.93 -0.10 5.18
CA ASN A 100 -1.63 -0.15 3.75
C ASN A 100 -1.75 -1.55 3.12
N ASP A 101 -2.15 -2.58 3.88
CA ASP A 101 -2.23 -3.96 3.39
C ASP A 101 -3.07 -4.10 2.13
N ALA A 102 -4.23 -3.43 2.09
CA ALA A 102 -5.14 -3.51 0.96
C ALA A 102 -4.47 -2.95 -0.32
N LEU A 103 -3.83 -1.78 -0.20
CA LEU A 103 -3.11 -1.14 -1.31
C LEU A 103 -1.95 -2.00 -1.82
N ILE A 104 -1.12 -2.52 -0.92
CA ILE A 104 0.01 -3.39 -1.27
C ILE A 104 -0.49 -4.65 -2.00
N LYS A 105 -1.56 -5.28 -1.51
CA LYS A 105 -2.11 -6.49 -2.14
C LYS A 105 -2.64 -6.21 -3.55
N GLU A 106 -3.32 -5.11 -3.77
CA GLU A 106 -3.77 -4.74 -5.12
C GLU A 106 -2.57 -4.49 -6.06
N GLN A 107 -1.53 -3.79 -5.61
CA GLN A 107 -0.31 -3.60 -6.41
C GLN A 107 0.39 -4.94 -6.73
N LEU A 108 0.51 -5.85 -5.76
CA LEU A 108 1.12 -7.16 -5.96
C LEU A 108 0.32 -8.04 -6.93
N LYS A 109 -1.02 -7.96 -6.92
CA LYS A 109 -1.85 -8.65 -7.92
C LYS A 109 -1.58 -8.14 -9.32
N THR A 110 -1.58 -6.82 -9.51
CA THR A 110 -1.28 -6.20 -10.81
C THR A 110 0.12 -6.55 -11.27
N PHE A 111 1.12 -6.45 -10.39
CA PHE A 111 2.50 -6.79 -10.70
C PHE A 111 2.67 -8.27 -11.08
N SER A 112 2.09 -9.20 -10.31
CA SER A 112 2.11 -10.63 -10.63
C SER A 112 1.49 -10.93 -11.99
N PHE A 113 0.32 -10.34 -12.26
CA PHE A 113 -0.34 -10.49 -13.56
C PHE A 113 0.52 -9.97 -14.70
N ALA A 114 1.14 -8.80 -14.52
CA ALA A 114 2.01 -8.19 -15.50
C ALA A 114 3.27 -9.02 -15.79
N LEU A 115 3.87 -9.61 -14.74
CA LEU A 115 4.96 -10.58 -14.88
C LEU A 115 4.52 -11.82 -15.66
N GLU A 116 3.38 -12.42 -15.30
CA GLU A 116 2.85 -13.61 -15.96
C GLU A 116 2.53 -13.37 -17.44
N LYS A 117 2.14 -12.15 -17.80
CA LYS A 117 1.83 -11.74 -19.17
C LYS A 117 3.02 -11.18 -19.93
N GLY A 118 4.14 -10.89 -19.26
CA GLY A 118 5.31 -10.27 -19.86
C GLY A 118 5.06 -8.82 -20.33
N ILE A 119 4.16 -8.08 -19.66
CA ILE A 119 3.73 -6.73 -20.06
C ILE A 119 4.21 -5.61 -19.12
N MET A 120 5.30 -5.85 -18.38
CA MET A 120 5.76 -4.90 -17.34
C MET A 120 6.12 -3.53 -17.92
N GLN A 121 6.75 -3.49 -19.10
CA GLN A 121 7.14 -2.23 -19.74
C GLN A 121 5.92 -1.41 -20.17
N GLU A 122 4.90 -2.08 -20.70
CA GLU A 122 3.66 -1.47 -21.15
C GLU A 122 2.86 -0.89 -19.98
N ILE A 123 2.84 -1.56 -18.82
CA ILE A 123 2.19 -1.01 -17.63
C ILE A 123 2.97 0.20 -17.10
N VAL A 124 4.32 0.15 -17.08
CA VAL A 124 5.14 1.29 -16.67
C VAL A 124 4.88 2.50 -17.57
N GLN A 125 4.87 2.31 -18.89
CA GLN A 125 4.61 3.39 -19.84
C GLN A 125 3.19 3.93 -19.69
N HIS A 126 2.19 3.05 -19.57
CA HIS A 126 0.80 3.47 -19.40
C HIS A 126 0.60 4.29 -18.12
N ASP A 127 1.22 3.86 -17.02
CA ASP A 127 1.18 4.58 -15.75
C ASP A 127 1.83 5.97 -15.87
N ALA A 128 3.01 6.07 -16.50
CA ALA A 128 3.67 7.36 -16.78
C ALA A 128 2.82 8.29 -17.66
N ASP A 129 2.32 7.78 -18.78
CA ASP A 129 1.48 8.53 -19.72
C ASP A 129 0.20 9.03 -19.03
N SER A 130 -0.42 8.22 -18.17
CA SER A 130 -1.62 8.60 -17.43
C SER A 130 -1.39 9.73 -16.43
N MET A 131 -0.14 9.93 -16.01
CA MET A 131 0.28 10.96 -15.07
C MET A 131 0.80 12.23 -15.76
N TYR A 132 0.88 12.26 -17.09
CA TYR A 132 1.50 13.33 -17.87
C TYR A 132 1.08 14.73 -17.43
N GLU A 133 -0.23 15.02 -17.38
CA GLU A 133 -0.73 16.36 -17.05
C GLU A 133 -0.31 16.83 -15.65
N ILE A 134 -0.31 15.92 -14.67
CA ILE A 134 0.07 16.21 -13.28
C ILE A 134 1.57 16.46 -13.18
N LEU A 135 2.37 15.66 -13.87
CA LEU A 135 3.83 15.78 -13.86
C LEU A 135 4.28 17.02 -14.65
N HIS A 136 3.73 17.24 -15.84
CA HIS A 136 4.11 18.35 -16.69
C HIS A 136 3.74 19.72 -16.09
N GLU A 137 2.65 19.80 -15.30
CA GLU A 137 2.34 21.01 -14.52
C GLU A 137 3.50 21.42 -13.59
N ARG A 138 4.24 20.45 -13.04
CA ARG A 138 5.37 20.74 -12.13
C ARG A 138 6.55 21.35 -12.87
N VAL A 139 6.77 21.00 -14.13
CA VAL A 139 7.76 21.65 -15.00
C VAL A 139 7.51 23.15 -15.04
N TYR A 140 6.27 23.55 -15.34
CA TYR A 140 5.88 24.96 -15.36
C TYR A 140 6.13 25.65 -14.01
N TRP A 141 5.87 25.00 -12.88
CA TRP A 141 6.14 25.60 -11.56
C TRP A 141 7.63 25.79 -11.30
N VAL A 142 8.46 24.81 -11.65
CA VAL A 142 9.93 24.93 -11.54
C VAL A 142 10.46 26.06 -12.41
N GLU A 143 9.95 26.25 -13.62
CA GLU A 143 10.35 27.38 -14.47
C GLU A 143 10.04 28.74 -13.83
N LYS A 144 8.95 28.84 -13.05
CA LYS A 144 8.55 30.08 -12.37
C LYS A 144 9.31 30.35 -11.09
N THR A 145 9.66 29.31 -10.34
CA THR A 145 10.26 29.45 -9.01
C THR A 145 11.77 29.20 -8.99
N GLY A 146 12.28 28.46 -9.96
CA GLY A 146 13.64 27.90 -9.95
C GLY A 146 13.82 26.73 -8.96
N ASP A 147 12.75 26.25 -8.33
CA ASP A 147 12.81 25.24 -7.27
C ASP A 147 12.62 23.81 -7.80
N ILE A 148 13.74 23.14 -8.11
CA ILE A 148 13.75 21.77 -8.63
C ILE A 148 13.14 20.73 -7.65
N SER A 149 13.03 21.04 -6.35
CA SER A 149 12.46 20.10 -5.37
C SER A 149 10.99 19.76 -5.68
N LEU A 150 10.29 20.63 -6.42
CA LEU A 150 8.91 20.41 -6.86
C LEU A 150 8.75 19.18 -7.78
N MET A 151 9.81 18.75 -8.47
CA MET A 151 9.77 17.52 -9.27
C MET A 151 9.74 16.28 -8.38
N LEU A 152 10.53 16.30 -7.30
CA LEU A 152 10.53 15.22 -6.31
C LEU A 152 9.23 15.21 -5.49
N ASP A 153 8.72 16.40 -5.17
CA ASP A 153 7.40 16.58 -4.55
C ASP A 153 6.32 15.86 -5.37
N ALA A 154 6.27 16.11 -6.68
CA ALA A 154 5.27 15.56 -7.61
C ALA A 154 5.04 14.05 -7.50
N VAL A 155 6.10 13.30 -7.18
CA VAL A 155 6.08 11.83 -7.17
C VAL A 155 6.18 11.22 -5.78
N THR A 156 6.45 12.03 -4.74
CA THR A 156 6.62 11.52 -3.37
C THR A 156 5.64 12.09 -2.36
N THR A 157 5.16 13.34 -2.49
CA THR A 157 4.15 13.88 -1.56
C THR A 157 2.71 13.43 -1.82
N PRO A 158 2.29 12.97 -3.01
CA PRO A 158 0.94 12.46 -3.19
C PRO A 158 0.57 11.41 -2.15
N THR A 159 -0.66 11.51 -1.62
CA THR A 159 -1.14 10.66 -0.53
C THR A 159 -1.14 9.18 -0.90
N CYS A 160 -1.29 8.83 -2.19
CA CYS A 160 -1.18 7.46 -2.68
C CYS A 160 0.22 6.86 -2.47
N PHE A 161 1.29 7.61 -2.72
CA PHE A 161 2.66 7.18 -2.45
C PHE A 161 2.94 7.15 -0.94
N ARG A 162 2.47 8.16 -0.20
CA ARG A 162 2.65 8.22 1.26
C ARG A 162 1.94 7.09 1.99
N ASN A 163 0.72 6.74 1.59
CA ASN A 163 -0.01 5.59 2.12
C ASN A 163 0.74 4.28 1.89
N LEU A 164 1.51 4.17 0.80
CA LEU A 164 2.33 3.00 0.53
C LEU A 164 3.54 2.92 1.46
N THR A 165 4.22 4.04 1.71
CA THR A 165 5.59 4.06 2.29
C THR A 165 5.67 4.40 3.78
N ILE A 166 4.77 5.25 4.30
CA ILE A 166 4.84 5.73 5.70
C ILE A 166 4.76 4.59 6.72
N GLY A 167 3.95 3.56 6.44
CA GLY A 167 3.74 2.45 7.38
C GLY A 167 4.98 1.60 7.67
N GLU A 168 5.96 1.61 6.77
CA GLU A 168 7.22 0.84 6.90
C GLU A 168 8.43 1.75 7.16
N GLY A 169 8.36 3.01 6.72
CA GLY A 169 9.35 4.04 7.02
C GLY A 169 9.57 4.94 5.82
N PHE A 170 9.43 6.25 6.04
CA PHE A 170 9.66 7.29 5.05
C PHE A 170 10.39 8.47 5.71
N GLN A 171 11.42 9.02 5.06
CA GLN A 171 12.21 10.13 5.57
C GLN A 171 12.61 11.11 4.46
N TRP A 172 12.60 12.40 4.81
CA TRP A 172 13.21 13.47 4.02
C TRP A 172 14.68 13.66 4.43
N HIS A 173 15.55 13.88 3.45
CA HIS A 173 16.96 14.20 3.62
C HIS A 173 17.27 15.55 2.98
N GLY A 174 16.57 16.59 3.47
CA GLY A 174 16.48 17.89 2.79
C GLY A 174 15.29 17.96 1.85
N ASP A 175 15.32 18.90 0.91
CA ASP A 175 14.27 19.18 -0.08
C ASP A 175 14.39 18.32 -1.34
N LYS A 176 15.60 17.83 -1.65
CA LYS A 176 15.90 17.14 -2.91
C LYS A 176 16.11 15.64 -2.79
N LYS A 177 15.97 15.07 -1.59
CA LYS A 177 16.21 13.65 -1.36
C LYS A 177 15.24 13.06 -0.36
N VAL A 178 14.77 11.86 -0.64
CA VAL A 178 13.97 11.06 0.30
C VAL A 178 14.46 9.62 0.34
N SER A 179 14.10 8.91 1.41
CA SER A 179 14.27 7.47 1.50
C SER A 179 13.04 6.79 2.07
N TRP A 180 12.79 5.56 1.66
CA TRP A 180 11.77 4.71 2.27
C TRP A 180 12.18 3.25 2.29
N ILE A 181 11.60 2.49 3.21
CA ILE A 181 11.75 1.04 3.24
C ILE A 181 10.74 0.45 2.26
N SER A 182 11.17 -0.51 1.43
CA SER A 182 10.27 -1.24 0.53
C SER A 182 9.07 -1.79 1.30
N PRO A 183 7.83 -1.63 0.81
CA PRO A 183 6.64 -1.92 1.61
C PRO A 183 6.16 -3.38 1.54
N TYR A 184 6.77 -4.25 0.73
CA TYR A 184 6.12 -5.49 0.28
C TYR A 184 6.47 -6.73 1.10
N LYS A 185 7.64 -6.78 1.77
CA LYS A 185 8.19 -8.00 2.42
C LYS A 185 7.18 -8.74 3.27
N ARG A 186 6.51 -8.03 4.17
CA ARG A 186 5.55 -8.65 5.10
C ARG A 186 4.42 -9.35 4.36
N ILE A 187 3.89 -8.77 3.28
CA ILE A 187 2.80 -9.39 2.52
C ILE A 187 3.33 -10.50 1.62
N LEU A 188 4.48 -10.31 0.96
CA LEU A 188 5.13 -11.33 0.15
C LEU A 188 5.44 -12.59 0.96
N GLU A 189 6.08 -12.47 2.13
CA GLU A 189 6.37 -13.61 3.01
C GLU A 189 5.11 -14.39 3.43
N LYS A 190 3.96 -13.71 3.53
CA LYS A 190 2.67 -14.36 3.86
C LYS A 190 1.98 -14.94 2.63
N GLY A 191 2.17 -14.34 1.47
CA GLY A 191 1.74 -14.85 0.18
C GLY A 191 2.47 -16.14 -0.17
N TRP A 192 3.80 -16.14 -0.07
CA TRP A 192 4.64 -17.31 -0.38
C TRP A 192 4.26 -18.54 0.45
N LYS A 193 3.96 -18.37 1.74
CA LYS A 193 3.47 -19.45 2.63
C LYS A 193 2.12 -20.04 2.21
N ARG A 194 1.42 -19.41 1.26
CA ARG A 194 0.13 -19.83 0.70
C ARG A 194 0.22 -20.14 -0.80
N ASN A 195 1.43 -20.24 -1.36
CA ASN A 195 1.67 -20.41 -2.79
C ASN A 195 1.06 -19.27 -3.64
N ILE A 196 1.09 -18.04 -3.11
CA ILE A 196 0.66 -16.82 -3.82
C ILE A 196 1.90 -15.96 -4.04
N TRP A 197 2.07 -15.41 -5.25
CA TRP A 197 3.19 -14.52 -5.62
C TRP A 197 4.57 -15.13 -5.38
N THR A 198 4.71 -16.45 -5.48
CA THR A 198 5.98 -17.18 -5.22
C THR A 198 7.12 -16.73 -6.12
N ASP A 199 6.81 -16.17 -7.28
CA ASP A 199 7.79 -15.64 -8.23
C ASP A 199 8.02 -14.12 -8.10
N VAL A 200 7.37 -13.45 -7.14
CA VAL A 200 7.50 -12.01 -6.89
C VAL A 200 8.45 -11.78 -5.71
N THR A 201 9.46 -10.93 -5.90
CA THR A 201 10.39 -10.46 -4.87
C THR A 201 10.43 -8.94 -4.84
N GLU A 202 10.89 -8.35 -3.72
CA GLU A 202 11.08 -6.89 -3.65
C GLU A 202 12.12 -6.40 -4.66
N GLU A 203 13.18 -7.18 -4.90
CA GLU A 203 14.15 -6.90 -5.96
C GLU A 203 13.49 -6.77 -7.34
N LYS A 204 12.64 -7.74 -7.71
CA LYS A 204 11.92 -7.70 -9.00
C LYS A 204 11.01 -6.48 -9.08
N ILE A 205 10.29 -6.18 -8.00
CA ILE A 205 9.44 -4.98 -7.96
C ILE A 205 10.31 -3.73 -8.12
N HIS A 206 11.46 -3.65 -7.46
CA HIS A 206 12.36 -2.52 -7.58
C HIS A 206 12.87 -2.34 -9.02
N GLN A 207 13.39 -3.41 -9.61
CA GLN A 207 14.04 -3.40 -10.92
C GLN A 207 13.06 -3.27 -12.09
N MET A 208 11.84 -3.81 -11.96
CA MET A 208 10.88 -3.87 -13.08
C MET A 208 9.73 -2.89 -12.96
N TRP A 209 9.49 -2.34 -11.76
CA TRP A 209 8.39 -1.41 -11.50
C TRP A 209 8.88 -0.11 -10.88
N THR A 210 9.44 -0.14 -9.66
CA THR A 210 9.77 1.08 -8.91
C THR A 210 10.73 1.98 -9.68
N LYS A 211 11.92 1.47 -10.02
CA LYS A 211 12.96 2.25 -10.69
C LYS A 211 12.54 2.67 -12.11
N PRO A 212 12.07 1.76 -12.99
CA PRO A 212 11.62 2.16 -14.33
C PRO A 212 10.47 3.16 -14.34
N ARG A 213 9.52 3.07 -13.40
CA ARG A 213 8.40 4.00 -13.31
C ARG A 213 8.84 5.40 -12.93
N PHE A 214 9.73 5.54 -11.93
CA PHE A 214 10.26 6.86 -11.58
C PHE A 214 11.15 7.41 -12.71
N GLU A 215 11.93 6.58 -13.39
CA GLU A 215 12.70 7.00 -14.58
C GLU A 215 11.78 7.47 -15.71
N ALA A 216 10.63 6.81 -15.92
CA ALA A 216 9.62 7.26 -16.90
C ALA A 216 8.97 8.59 -16.48
N TYR A 217 8.63 8.76 -15.20
CA TYR A 217 8.13 10.05 -14.68
C TYR A 217 9.16 11.18 -14.85
N ALA A 218 10.45 10.90 -14.65
CA ALA A 218 11.52 11.88 -14.79
C ALA A 218 11.58 12.49 -16.20
N GLN A 219 11.18 11.73 -17.23
CA GLN A 219 11.09 12.23 -18.60
C GLN A 219 10.01 13.29 -18.76
N HIS A 220 8.84 13.11 -18.13
CA HIS A 220 7.77 14.11 -18.14
C HIS A 220 8.07 15.33 -17.25
N LEU A 221 8.85 15.11 -16.20
CA LEU A 221 9.30 16.15 -15.27
C LEU A 221 10.55 16.89 -15.73
N GLU A 222 11.16 16.49 -16.85
CA GLU A 222 12.38 17.10 -17.37
C GLU A 222 13.49 17.20 -16.29
N CYS A 223 13.71 16.12 -15.53
CA CYS A 223 14.72 16.05 -14.48
C CYS A 223 15.49 14.72 -14.48
N HIS A 224 16.52 14.64 -13.64
CA HIS A 224 17.17 13.39 -13.28
C HIS A 224 16.72 12.92 -11.90
N PHE A 225 16.36 11.64 -11.79
CA PHE A 225 16.19 10.97 -10.52
C PHE A 225 17.31 9.94 -10.34
N ASP A 226 18.15 10.13 -9.33
CA ASP A 226 19.12 9.14 -8.88
C ASP A 226 18.43 8.20 -7.89
N ILE A 227 18.18 6.97 -8.32
CA ILE A 227 17.46 5.95 -7.56
C ILE A 227 18.44 4.85 -7.16
N SER A 228 18.51 4.56 -5.87
CA SER A 228 19.43 3.55 -5.34
C SER A 228 19.22 2.19 -5.98
N ASP A 229 20.29 1.41 -6.08
CA ASP A 229 20.19 -0.01 -6.41
C ASP A 229 19.49 -0.80 -5.29
N TRP A 230 19.02 -2.01 -5.61
CA TRP A 230 18.39 -2.87 -4.62
C TRP A 230 19.43 -3.39 -3.62
N ASP A 231 19.09 -3.28 -2.34
CA ASP A 231 19.81 -3.89 -1.22
C ASP A 231 18.84 -4.73 -0.41
N GLU A 232 19.06 -6.05 -0.41
CA GLU A 232 18.20 -7.03 0.28
C GLU A 232 18.28 -6.90 1.82
N GLU A 233 19.41 -6.46 2.36
CA GLU A 233 19.61 -6.35 3.81
C GLU A 233 18.84 -5.16 4.36
N THR A 234 19.04 -3.99 3.76
CA THR A 234 18.42 -2.75 4.26
C THR A 234 17.02 -2.53 3.71
N ARG A 235 16.75 -2.99 2.48
CA ARG A 235 15.51 -2.73 1.71
C ARG A 235 15.22 -1.24 1.54
N LEU A 236 16.23 -0.41 1.75
CA LEU A 236 16.14 1.04 1.72
C LEU A 236 16.22 1.49 0.27
N ILE A 237 15.23 2.24 -0.16
CA ILE A 237 15.20 2.89 -1.47
C ILE A 237 15.41 4.38 -1.23
N THR A 238 16.36 4.98 -1.94
CA THR A 238 16.54 6.43 -1.99
C THR A 238 16.25 6.95 -3.38
N ILE A 239 15.68 8.16 -3.45
CA ILE A 239 15.57 8.93 -4.68
C ILE A 239 16.05 10.34 -4.40
N GLU A 240 16.89 10.87 -5.29
CA GLU A 240 17.40 12.23 -5.24
C GLU A 240 17.16 12.91 -6.59
N VAL A 241 16.73 14.17 -6.56
CA VAL A 241 16.45 14.95 -7.78
C VAL A 241 17.59 15.89 -8.13
N SER A 242 17.94 15.93 -9.41
CA SER A 242 18.88 16.87 -10.00
C SER A 242 18.37 17.40 -11.35
N PRO A 243 18.86 18.57 -11.82
CA PRO A 243 18.57 19.05 -13.17
C PRO A 243 19.06 18.09 -14.25
N LEU A 244 18.40 18.09 -15.42
CA LEU A 244 18.89 17.49 -16.66
C LEU A 244 20.21 18.10 -17.15
#